data_AF-A0A5K1JJK4-F1
#
_entry.id   AF-A0A5K1JJK4-F1
#
_cell.length_a   1.000
_cell.length_b   1.000
_cell.length_c   1.000
_cell.angle_alpha   90.00
_cell.angle_beta   90.00
_cell.angle_gamma   90.00
#
_symmetry.space_group_name_H-M   'P 1'
#
loop_
_entity.id
_entity.type
_entity.pdbx_description
1 polymer ?
#
loop_
_entity_poly.entity_id
_entity_poly.type
_entity_poly.pdbx_seq_one_letter_code
_entity_poly.pdbx_strand_id
1 'polypeptide(L)'
;MAMTRLSGPMPRMTLSRALLSEVLRLARSPLATVHLVCGLAAGLACGEYFSVTRWDPALGADAYAQFLGALMPLMSAIVCRLAVDEERAAGRLANLTAVPSRGRAVAAKLLALAALGAGALAVALGVFGAVLAVAGRLPLGPAPLAAAWAGIVLGSLPLYALGLGVALRLGRNAAIGAGAAGMLLAFFSVGGLAHGLMTGELTGALETPLSWVPLACPRAWGRSGWRPSSTPHARRGPSSRLRSPASCSPWQPPPSFSPGSAASRTGGQMRRKPLAAVLALLSAALVLGGNTLLDAGWGSALRSVADRVLPNPEIAMWAPAPEPGSHASSYADATGAGANYVYLVDAADDRGNVRELQLIFFGRESDGEGWLEIEARGGSGVRYRACDAAEAPAAARGALDR
;
A
#
# COMPACT_ATOMS: atom_id res chain seq x y z
N MET A 1 20.95 59.67 -17.30
CA MET A 1 19.91 58.93 -18.04
C MET A 1 19.55 57.70 -17.21
N ALA A 2 18.53 57.82 -16.35
CA ALA A 2 18.09 56.73 -15.47
C ALA A 2 17.18 55.80 -16.26
N MET A 3 17.65 54.59 -16.58
CA MET A 3 16.82 53.53 -17.16
C MET A 3 15.83 53.04 -16.10
N THR A 4 14.60 53.53 -16.17
CA THR A 4 13.44 52.88 -15.59
C THR A 4 13.28 51.51 -16.24
N ARG A 5 13.73 50.44 -15.55
CA ARG A 5 13.31 49.08 -15.90
C ARG A 5 11.80 49.02 -15.72
N LEU A 6 11.06 49.07 -16.83
CA LEU A 6 9.66 48.69 -16.85
C LEU A 6 9.58 47.25 -16.34
N SER A 7 9.09 47.08 -15.12
CA SER A 7 8.70 45.78 -14.57
C SER A 7 7.57 45.22 -15.43
N GLY A 8 7.92 44.58 -16.55
CA GLY A 8 6.97 43.79 -17.31
C GLY A 8 6.35 42.73 -16.38
N PRO A 9 5.07 42.37 -16.57
CA PRO A 9 4.44 41.35 -15.75
C PRO A 9 5.28 40.07 -15.81
N MET A 10 5.86 39.67 -14.67
CA MET A 10 6.65 38.45 -14.62
C MET A 10 5.81 37.27 -15.17
N PRO A 11 6.36 36.43 -16.05
CA PRO A 11 5.61 35.31 -16.62
C PRO A 11 5.12 34.40 -15.49
N ARG A 12 3.80 34.36 -15.29
CA ARG A 12 3.15 33.55 -14.26
C ARG A 12 2.74 32.22 -14.87
N MET A 13 3.29 31.13 -14.37
CA MET A 13 2.76 29.79 -14.68
C MET A 13 1.38 29.63 -14.01
N THR A 14 0.39 29.22 -14.80
CA THR A 14 -0.97 28.90 -14.34
C THR A 14 -0.99 27.51 -13.72
N LEU A 15 -1.92 27.26 -12.78
CA LEU A 15 -2.07 25.94 -12.16
C LEU A 15 -2.43 24.87 -13.19
N SER A 16 -3.27 25.19 -14.18
CA SER A 16 -3.66 24.26 -15.25
C SER A 16 -2.47 23.79 -16.09
N ARG A 17 -1.57 24.70 -16.48
CA ARG A 17 -0.35 24.36 -17.23
C ARG A 17 0.62 23.54 -16.37
N ALA A 18 0.76 23.91 -15.10
CA ALA A 18 1.57 23.15 -14.14
C ALA A 18 1.04 21.72 -13.97
N LEU A 19 -0.29 21.57 -13.84
CA LEU A 19 -0.93 20.27 -13.70
C LEU A 19 -0.80 19.42 -14.96
N LEU A 20 -1.00 20.00 -16.14
CA LEU A 20 -0.80 19.31 -17.42
C LEU A 20 0.64 18.80 -17.55
N SER A 21 1.62 19.62 -17.16
CA SER A 21 3.03 19.21 -17.13
C SER A 21 3.25 18.00 -16.22
N GLU A 22 2.68 18.01 -15.01
CA GLU A 22 2.81 16.87 -14.09
C GLU A 22 2.11 15.61 -14.63
N VAL A 23 0.92 15.74 -15.24
CA VAL A 23 0.21 14.60 -15.83
C VAL A 23 1.03 13.97 -16.97
N LEU A 24 1.62 14.79 -17.85
CA LEU A 24 2.46 14.28 -18.94
C LEU A 24 3.71 13.56 -18.43
N ARG A 25 4.27 14.01 -17.30
CA ARG A 25 5.42 13.37 -16.66
C ARG A 25 5.03 12.07 -15.99
N LEU A 26 3.93 12.06 -15.23
CA LEU A 26 3.41 10.85 -14.59
C LEU A 26 3.01 9.78 -15.61
N ALA A 27 2.44 10.17 -16.75
CA ALA A 27 2.07 9.25 -17.82
C ALA A 27 3.28 8.49 -18.42
N ARG A 28 4.49 9.02 -18.24
CA ARG A 28 5.76 8.40 -18.69
C ARG A 28 6.58 7.84 -17.53
N SER A 29 6.11 7.99 -16.29
CA SER A 29 6.79 7.46 -15.10
C SER A 29 6.34 6.01 -14.85
N PRO A 30 7.25 5.13 -14.39
CA PRO A 30 6.89 3.78 -13.96
C PRO A 30 5.86 3.79 -12.82
N LEU A 31 5.75 4.91 -12.08
CA LEU A 31 4.79 5.09 -11.00
C LEU A 31 3.35 4.85 -11.45
N ALA A 32 2.97 5.27 -12.67
CA ALA A 32 1.62 5.05 -13.19
C ALA A 32 1.31 3.56 -13.39
N THR A 33 2.25 2.81 -13.95
CA THR A 33 2.12 1.36 -14.14
C THR A 33 2.06 0.62 -12.82
N VAL A 34 2.91 0.99 -11.86
CA VAL A 34 2.91 0.38 -10.51
C VAL A 34 1.56 0.61 -9.81
N HIS A 35 0.98 1.82 -9.90
CA HIS A 35 -0.34 2.10 -9.33
C HIS A 35 -1.45 1.25 -9.96
N LEU A 36 -1.43 1.11 -11.28
CA LEU A 36 -2.39 0.27 -12.00
C LEU A 36 -2.27 -1.19 -11.56
N VAL A 37 -1.05 -1.73 -11.52
CA VAL A 37 -0.77 -3.10 -11.08
C VAL A 37 -1.21 -3.33 -9.64
N CYS A 38 -0.86 -2.43 -8.72
CA CYS A 38 -1.26 -2.54 -7.31
C CYS A 38 -2.79 -2.49 -7.16
N GLY A 39 -3.46 -1.60 -7.89
CA GLY A 39 -4.92 -1.51 -7.88
C GLY A 39 -5.59 -2.78 -8.40
N LEU A 40 -5.12 -3.31 -9.53
CA LEU A 40 -5.61 -4.58 -10.09
C LEU A 40 -5.38 -5.73 -9.12
N ALA A 41 -4.17 -5.86 -8.57
CA ALA A 41 -3.80 -6.94 -7.65
C ALA A 41 -4.64 -6.92 -6.37
N ALA A 42 -4.81 -5.75 -5.74
CA ALA A 42 -5.64 -5.59 -4.55
C ALA A 42 -7.11 -5.96 -4.84
N GLY A 43 -7.66 -5.44 -5.94
CA GLY A 43 -9.05 -5.70 -6.34
C GLY A 43 -9.32 -7.17 -6.65
N LEU A 44 -8.41 -7.81 -7.38
CA LEU A 44 -8.53 -9.22 -7.75
C LEU A 44 -8.37 -10.14 -6.54
N ALA A 45 -7.30 -9.98 -5.75
CA ALA A 45 -7.02 -10.85 -4.62
C ALA A 45 -8.14 -10.81 -3.57
N CYS A 46 -8.58 -9.60 -3.18
CA CYS A 46 -9.70 -9.46 -2.25
C CYS A 46 -11.01 -9.89 -2.89
N GLY A 47 -11.27 -9.51 -4.14
CA GLY A 47 -12.50 -9.89 -4.85
C GLY A 47 -12.68 -11.39 -4.94
N GLU A 48 -11.61 -12.11 -5.28
CA GLU A 48 -11.60 -13.58 -5.34
C GLU A 48 -11.87 -14.17 -3.96
N TYR A 49 -11.13 -13.75 -2.94
CA TYR A 49 -11.31 -14.22 -1.57
C TYR A 49 -12.76 -14.05 -1.08
N PHE A 50 -13.34 -12.86 -1.27
CA PHE A 50 -14.71 -12.57 -0.83
C PHE A 50 -15.79 -13.18 -1.76
N SER A 51 -15.45 -13.56 -2.99
CA SER A 51 -16.39 -14.22 -3.89
C SER A 51 -16.72 -15.66 -3.47
N VAL A 52 -15.78 -16.36 -2.84
CA VAL A 52 -15.92 -17.79 -2.47
C VAL A 52 -16.14 -18.04 -0.99
N THR A 53 -15.76 -17.11 -0.12
CA THR A 53 -15.91 -17.27 1.34
C THR A 53 -17.37 -17.19 1.78
N ARG A 54 -17.72 -17.84 2.89
CA ARG A 54 -19.09 -17.82 3.45
C ARG A 54 -19.47 -16.51 4.14
N TRP A 55 -18.53 -15.56 4.21
CA TRP A 55 -18.74 -14.30 4.91
C TRP A 55 -19.80 -13.44 4.21
N ASP A 56 -20.47 -12.57 4.96
CA ASP A 56 -21.44 -11.63 4.39
C ASP A 56 -20.71 -10.68 3.42
N PRO A 57 -21.12 -10.62 2.13
CA PRO A 57 -20.47 -9.74 1.16
C PRO A 57 -20.53 -8.26 1.53
N ALA A 58 -21.56 -7.82 2.27
CA ALA A 58 -21.66 -6.43 2.72
C ALA A 58 -20.56 -6.11 3.76
N LEU A 59 -20.30 -7.03 4.70
CA LEU A 59 -19.20 -6.92 5.66
C LEU A 59 -17.84 -7.02 4.96
N GLY A 60 -17.72 -7.89 3.95
CA GLY A 60 -16.49 -8.01 3.16
C GLY A 60 -16.14 -6.74 2.37
N ALA A 61 -17.14 -6.10 1.76
CA ALA A 61 -16.95 -4.83 1.07
C ALA A 61 -16.56 -3.70 2.04
N ASP A 62 -17.14 -3.68 3.25
CA ASP A 62 -16.78 -2.70 4.28
C ASP A 62 -15.35 -2.91 4.78
N ALA A 63 -14.98 -4.16 5.09
CA ALA A 63 -13.63 -4.52 5.49
C ALA A 63 -12.58 -4.19 4.41
N TYR A 64 -12.89 -4.43 3.14
CA TYR A 64 -12.00 -4.07 2.04
C TYR A 64 -11.82 -2.55 1.89
N ALA A 65 -12.90 -1.77 2.02
CA ALA A 65 -12.81 -0.31 2.00
C ALA A 65 -11.99 0.23 3.19
N GLN A 66 -12.19 -0.32 4.39
CA GLN A 66 -11.39 0.03 5.57
C GLN A 66 -9.91 -0.35 5.41
N PHE A 67 -9.62 -1.52 4.82
CA PHE A 67 -8.26 -1.95 4.50
C PHE A 67 -7.56 -0.97 3.55
N LEU A 68 -8.22 -0.58 2.46
CA LEU A 68 -7.67 0.41 1.53
C LEU A 68 -7.48 1.77 2.21
N GLY A 69 -8.45 2.22 3.00
CA GLY A 69 -8.35 3.46 3.77
C GLY A 69 -7.16 3.46 4.74
N ALA A 70 -6.98 2.36 5.49
CA ALA A 70 -5.89 2.20 6.45
C ALA A 70 -4.51 2.13 5.79
N LEU A 71 -4.42 1.70 4.52
CA LEU A 71 -3.19 1.73 3.73
C LEU A 71 -2.80 3.11 3.21
N MET A 72 -3.74 4.07 3.15
CA MET A 72 -3.48 5.39 2.53
C MET A 72 -2.30 6.16 3.13
N PRO A 73 -2.08 6.21 4.46
CA PRO A 73 -0.93 6.91 5.03
C PRO A 73 0.40 6.39 4.50
N LEU A 74 0.54 5.07 4.36
CA LEU A 74 1.74 4.44 3.83
C LEU A 74 1.86 4.66 2.32
N MET A 75 0.77 4.44 1.57
CA MET A 75 0.77 4.58 0.12
C MET A 75 1.05 6.02 -0.31
N SER A 76 0.38 7.02 0.28
CA SER A 76 0.64 8.43 -0.04
C SER A 76 2.08 8.82 0.31
N ALA A 77 2.63 8.31 1.41
CA ALA A 77 4.01 8.58 1.80
C ALA A 77 5.02 8.00 0.80
N ILE A 78 4.87 6.73 0.40
CA ILE A 78 5.73 6.08 -0.59
C ILE A 78 5.64 6.82 -1.93
N VAL A 79 4.43 7.14 -2.39
CA VAL A 79 4.19 7.79 -3.69
C VAL A 79 4.75 9.20 -3.73
N CYS A 80 4.48 10.02 -2.71
CA CYS A 80 5.09 11.34 -2.58
C CYS A 80 6.61 11.25 -2.51
N ARG A 81 7.14 10.21 -1.87
CA ARG A 81 8.57 10.01 -1.75
C ARG A 81 9.20 9.68 -3.11
N LEU A 82 8.72 8.66 -3.79
CA LEU A 82 9.19 8.27 -5.13
C LEU A 82 9.15 9.46 -6.09
N ALA A 83 8.04 10.19 -6.10
CA ALA A 83 7.86 11.36 -6.95
C ALA A 83 8.85 12.50 -6.66
N VAL A 84 9.37 12.62 -5.44
CA VAL A 84 10.42 13.60 -5.10
C VAL A 84 11.80 13.05 -5.44
N ASP A 85 12.02 11.75 -5.32
CA ASP A 85 13.30 11.13 -5.68
C ASP A 85 13.53 11.23 -7.19
N GLU A 86 12.49 11.04 -8.01
CA GLU A 86 12.51 11.33 -9.45
C GLU A 86 12.88 12.80 -9.74
N GLU A 87 12.33 13.78 -8.99
CA GLU A 87 12.72 15.19 -9.15
C GLU A 87 14.18 15.47 -8.78
N ARG A 88 14.70 14.79 -7.76
CA ARG A 88 16.09 14.94 -7.34
C ARG A 88 17.02 14.38 -8.40
N ALA A 89 16.71 13.19 -8.92
CA ALA A 89 17.49 12.53 -9.97
C ALA A 89 17.48 13.33 -11.30
N ALA A 90 16.32 13.85 -11.71
CA ALA A 90 16.19 14.55 -12.99
C ALA A 90 16.85 15.94 -13.02
N GLY A 91 17.04 16.60 -11.87
CA GLY A 91 17.60 17.96 -11.87
C GLY A 91 17.68 18.64 -10.51
N ARG A 92 17.90 17.88 -9.42
CA ARG A 92 18.03 18.43 -8.06
C ARG A 92 16.89 19.38 -7.65
N LEU A 93 15.65 19.01 -7.97
CA LEU A 93 14.43 19.78 -7.67
C LEU A 93 14.29 21.12 -8.45
N ALA A 94 15.09 21.36 -9.50
CA ALA A 94 15.02 22.60 -10.29
C ALA A 94 13.60 22.88 -10.83
N ASN A 95 12.86 21.84 -11.22
CA ASN A 95 11.47 21.96 -11.69
C ASN A 95 10.51 22.54 -10.65
N LEU A 96 10.82 22.43 -9.36
CA LEU A 96 10.01 22.98 -8.26
C LEU A 96 10.55 24.32 -7.75
N THR A 97 11.86 24.56 -7.83
CA THR A 97 12.52 25.71 -7.20
C THR A 97 12.89 26.83 -8.17
N ALA A 98 13.18 26.51 -9.43
CA ALA A 98 13.58 27.47 -10.47
C ALA A 98 12.39 28.08 -11.22
N VAL A 99 11.17 27.57 -11.00
CA VAL A 99 9.94 28.09 -11.63
C VAL A 99 9.43 29.36 -10.94
N PRO A 100 8.82 30.32 -11.69
CA PRO A 100 8.36 31.60 -11.16
C PRO A 100 7.29 31.50 -10.05
N SER A 101 6.49 30.42 -10.05
CA SER A 101 5.39 30.20 -9.11
C SER A 101 5.50 28.85 -8.39
N ARG A 102 6.52 28.72 -7.54
CA ARG A 102 6.85 27.52 -6.74
C ARG A 102 5.64 26.88 -6.05
N GLY A 103 4.79 27.68 -5.40
CA GLY A 103 3.59 27.18 -4.73
C GLY A 103 2.61 26.48 -5.67
N ARG A 104 2.46 26.97 -6.91
CA ARG A 104 1.60 26.33 -7.91
C ARG A 104 2.22 25.06 -8.48
N ALA A 105 3.55 25.01 -8.59
CA ALA A 105 4.25 23.79 -8.99
C ALA A 105 4.10 22.69 -7.94
N VAL A 106 4.27 23.01 -6.66
CA VAL A 106 4.05 22.09 -5.54
C VAL A 106 2.58 21.64 -5.49
N ALA A 107 1.63 22.57 -5.61
CA ALA A 107 0.20 22.23 -5.63
C ALA A 107 -0.15 21.34 -6.82
N ALA A 108 0.39 21.60 -8.00
CA ALA A 108 0.18 20.77 -9.19
C ALA A 108 0.72 19.35 -8.97
N LYS A 109 1.93 19.19 -8.42
CA LYS A 109 2.48 17.87 -8.11
C LYS A 109 1.62 17.12 -7.08
N LEU A 110 1.20 17.80 -6.02
CA LEU A 110 0.30 17.22 -5.01
C LEU A 110 -1.01 16.73 -5.65
N LEU A 111 -1.66 17.58 -6.45
CA LEU A 111 -2.91 17.23 -7.14
C LEU A 111 -2.72 16.08 -8.13
N ALA A 112 -1.60 16.05 -8.86
CA ALA A 112 -1.31 14.99 -9.82
C ALA A 112 -1.08 13.63 -9.12
N LEU A 113 -0.35 13.61 -8.00
CA LEU A 113 -0.15 12.41 -7.20
C LEU A 113 -1.44 11.92 -6.53
N ALA A 114 -2.24 12.85 -6.01
CA ALA A 114 -3.55 12.52 -5.44
C ALA A 114 -4.51 11.97 -6.52
N ALA A 115 -4.50 12.54 -7.72
CA ALA A 115 -5.30 12.04 -8.85
C ALA A 115 -4.86 10.63 -9.28
N LEU A 116 -3.54 10.36 -9.32
CA LEU A 116 -3.03 9.03 -9.61
C LEU A 116 -3.47 8.01 -8.55
N GLY A 117 -3.38 8.35 -7.27
CA GLY A 117 -3.87 7.53 -6.17
C GLY A 117 -5.38 7.28 -6.24
N ALA A 118 -6.17 8.32 -6.54
CA ALA A 118 -7.61 8.21 -6.76
C ALA A 118 -7.93 7.27 -7.92
N GLY A 119 -7.17 7.32 -9.02
CA GLY A 119 -7.30 6.40 -10.13
C GLY A 119 -7.01 4.94 -9.73
N ALA A 120 -5.94 4.71 -8.97
CA ALA A 120 -5.59 3.38 -8.46
C ALA A 120 -6.67 2.81 -7.54
N LEU A 121 -7.23 3.63 -6.65
CA LEU A 121 -8.35 3.26 -5.78
C LEU A 121 -9.62 2.94 -6.58
N ALA A 122 -9.89 3.70 -7.65
CA ALA A 122 -11.03 3.43 -8.52
C ALA A 122 -10.88 2.06 -9.22
N VAL A 123 -9.67 1.73 -9.70
CA VAL A 123 -9.36 0.40 -10.25
C VAL A 123 -9.56 -0.67 -9.18
N ALA A 124 -9.00 -0.48 -7.98
CA ALA A 124 -9.06 -1.46 -6.90
C ALA A 124 -10.50 -1.77 -6.44
N LEU A 125 -11.32 -0.74 -6.22
CA LEU A 125 -12.72 -0.89 -5.82
C LEU A 125 -13.61 -1.35 -6.97
N GLY A 126 -13.35 -0.88 -8.19
CA GLY A 126 -14.09 -1.26 -9.39
C GLY A 126 -13.90 -2.73 -9.73
N VAL A 127 -12.65 -3.23 -9.71
CA VAL A 127 -12.33 -4.65 -9.95
C VAL A 127 -12.92 -5.53 -8.86
N PHE A 128 -12.74 -5.15 -7.59
CA PHE A 128 -13.36 -5.86 -6.47
C PHE A 128 -14.88 -5.99 -6.63
N GLY A 129 -15.55 -4.86 -6.93
CA GLY A 129 -16.99 -4.83 -7.16
C GLY A 129 -17.42 -5.67 -8.37
N ALA A 130 -16.65 -5.64 -9.46
CA ALA A 130 -16.92 -6.46 -10.65
C ALA A 130 -16.82 -7.96 -10.35
N VAL A 131 -15.79 -8.40 -9.61
CA VAL A 131 -15.64 -9.81 -9.21
C VAL A 131 -16.84 -10.25 -8.35
N LEU A 132 -17.26 -9.45 -7.37
CA LEU A 132 -18.44 -9.75 -6.55
C LEU A 132 -19.74 -9.74 -7.36
N ALA A 133 -19.89 -8.81 -8.31
CA ALA A 133 -21.07 -8.77 -9.18
C ALA A 133 -21.16 -10.03 -10.06
N VAL A 134 -20.05 -10.46 -10.66
CA VAL A 134 -19.98 -11.71 -11.45
C VAL A 134 -20.31 -12.93 -10.60
N ALA A 135 -19.90 -12.93 -9.32
CA ALA A 135 -20.23 -13.99 -8.38
C ALA A 135 -21.70 -13.92 -7.86
N GLY A 136 -22.48 -12.91 -8.24
CA GLY A 136 -23.83 -12.70 -7.70
C GLY A 136 -23.84 -12.28 -6.22
N ARG A 137 -22.73 -11.72 -5.72
CA ARG A 137 -22.50 -11.37 -4.31
C ARG A 137 -22.29 -9.87 -4.10
N LEU A 138 -22.90 -9.01 -4.90
CA LEU A 138 -22.89 -7.54 -4.70
C LEU A 138 -24.27 -7.03 -4.23
N PRO A 139 -24.68 -7.31 -2.98
CA PRO A 139 -26.05 -7.08 -2.52
C PRO A 139 -26.46 -5.61 -2.47
N LEU A 140 -25.50 -4.69 -2.28
CA LEU A 140 -25.76 -3.25 -2.13
C LEU A 140 -25.51 -2.45 -3.42
N GLY A 141 -25.23 -3.13 -4.54
CA GLY A 141 -24.87 -2.49 -5.80
C GLY A 141 -23.54 -1.71 -5.76
N PRO A 142 -23.23 -0.91 -6.80
CA PRO A 142 -21.95 -0.20 -6.91
C PRO A 142 -21.89 1.11 -6.09
N ALA A 143 -23.03 1.66 -5.68
CA ALA A 143 -23.08 2.98 -5.03
C ALA A 143 -22.27 3.08 -3.73
N PRO A 144 -22.27 2.09 -2.82
CA PRO A 144 -21.42 2.12 -1.63
C PRO A 144 -19.93 2.10 -1.93
N LEU A 145 -19.51 1.41 -3.00
CA LEU A 145 -18.10 1.37 -3.42
C LEU A 145 -17.66 2.74 -3.96
N ALA A 146 -18.53 3.43 -4.69
CA ALA A 146 -18.28 4.80 -5.14
C ALA A 146 -18.22 5.79 -3.97
N ALA A 147 -19.09 5.63 -2.97
CA ALA A 147 -19.04 6.44 -1.74
C ALA A 147 -17.76 6.19 -0.93
N ALA A 148 -17.35 4.92 -0.81
CA ALA A 148 -16.08 4.54 -0.16
C ALA A 148 -14.87 5.13 -0.91
N TRP A 149 -14.87 5.05 -2.24
CA TRP A 149 -13.85 5.68 -3.07
C TRP A 149 -13.75 7.19 -2.79
N ALA A 150 -14.87 7.91 -2.83
CA ALA A 150 -14.90 9.34 -2.56
C ALA A 150 -14.41 9.68 -1.14
N GLY A 151 -14.83 8.90 -0.15
CA GLY A 151 -14.40 9.05 1.24
C GLY A 151 -12.89 8.88 1.41
N ILE A 152 -12.32 7.81 0.85
CA ILE A 152 -10.88 7.53 0.92
C ILE A 152 -10.08 8.61 0.17
N VAL A 153 -10.52 9.01 -1.03
CA VAL A 153 -9.85 10.06 -1.81
C VAL A 153 -9.81 11.37 -1.03
N LEU A 154 -10.95 11.84 -0.53
CA LEU A 154 -11.02 13.08 0.25
C LEU A 154 -10.22 12.99 1.55
N GLY A 155 -10.32 11.87 2.27
CA GLY A 155 -9.56 11.62 3.49
C GLY A 155 -8.05 11.56 3.27
N SER A 156 -7.60 11.14 2.08
CA SER A 156 -6.17 11.03 1.77
C SER A 156 -5.50 12.34 1.33
N LEU A 157 -6.26 13.38 0.94
CA LEU A 157 -5.67 14.65 0.46
C LEU A 157 -4.68 15.29 1.45
N PRO A 158 -4.97 15.37 2.76
CA PRO A 158 -4.01 15.87 3.75
C PRO A 158 -2.77 14.99 3.88
N LEU A 159 -2.91 13.67 3.65
CA LEU A 159 -1.80 12.72 3.73
C LEU A 159 -0.81 12.92 2.57
N TYR A 160 -1.30 13.24 1.36
CA TYR A 160 -0.44 13.64 0.24
C TYR A 160 0.32 14.94 0.56
N ALA A 161 -0.34 15.94 1.14
CA ALA A 161 0.29 17.20 1.54
C ALA A 161 1.39 16.98 2.59
N LEU A 162 1.07 16.25 3.65
CA LEU A 162 2.00 15.91 4.73
C LEU A 162 3.15 15.04 4.22
N GLY A 163 2.83 14.01 3.45
CA GLY A 163 3.79 13.10 2.84
C GLY A 163 4.77 13.85 1.96
N LEU A 164 4.30 14.76 1.09
CA LEU A 164 5.16 15.59 0.24
C LEU A 164 6.03 16.56 1.06
N GLY A 165 5.47 17.16 2.11
CA GLY A 165 6.19 18.07 3.00
C GLY A 165 7.32 17.37 3.77
N VAL A 166 7.01 16.25 4.43
CA VAL A 166 7.99 15.38 5.11
C VAL A 166 9.02 14.90 4.10
N ALA A 167 8.57 14.52 2.92
CA ALA A 167 9.43 14.04 1.86
C ALA A 167 10.49 15.08 1.44
N LEU A 168 10.08 16.33 1.26
CA LEU A 168 10.99 17.40 0.87
C LEU A 168 11.94 17.80 2.02
N ARG A 169 11.48 17.76 3.28
CA ARG A 169 12.22 18.26 4.45
C ARG A 169 13.10 17.24 5.17
N LEU A 170 12.60 16.03 5.38
CA LEU A 170 13.19 15.03 6.29
C LEU A 170 13.77 13.80 5.55
N GLY A 171 13.76 13.80 4.22
CA GLY A 171 14.35 12.73 3.42
C GLY A 171 13.45 11.49 3.25
N ARG A 172 14.03 10.42 2.71
CA ARG A 172 13.32 9.22 2.23
C ARG A 172 12.71 8.39 3.36
N ASN A 173 13.50 8.06 4.37
CA ASN A 173 13.08 7.12 5.41
C ASN A 173 12.12 7.73 6.42
N ALA A 174 12.20 9.03 6.68
CA ALA A 174 11.24 9.73 7.53
C ALA A 174 9.82 9.72 6.94
N ALA A 175 9.68 9.92 5.62
CA ALA A 175 8.37 9.87 4.96
C ALA A 175 7.76 8.47 5.06
N ILE A 176 8.52 7.43 4.70
CA ILE A 176 8.04 6.04 4.76
C ILE A 176 7.74 5.62 6.20
N GLY A 177 8.61 5.97 7.15
CA GLY A 177 8.40 5.68 8.58
C GLY A 177 7.14 6.35 9.13
N ALA A 178 6.91 7.63 8.81
CA ALA A 178 5.70 8.34 9.19
C ALA A 178 4.44 7.72 8.55
N GLY A 179 4.53 7.32 7.27
CA GLY A 179 3.44 6.62 6.59
C GLY A 179 3.13 5.25 7.21
N ALA A 180 4.16 4.47 7.55
CA ALA A 180 4.02 3.17 8.19
C ALA A 180 3.41 3.30 9.60
N ALA A 181 3.88 4.26 10.40
CA ALA A 181 3.29 4.56 11.69
C ALA A 181 1.82 5.00 11.55
N GLY A 182 1.51 5.85 10.56
CA GLY A 182 0.14 6.27 10.25
C GLY A 182 -0.76 5.11 9.84
N MET A 183 -0.25 4.16 9.04
CA MET A 183 -0.97 2.94 8.68
C MET A 183 -1.27 2.10 9.93
N LEU A 184 -0.28 1.83 10.77
CA LEU A 184 -0.49 1.07 12.02
C LEU A 184 -1.54 1.75 12.90
N LEU A 185 -1.44 3.06 13.09
CA LEU A 185 -2.45 3.82 13.82
C LEU A 185 -3.84 3.65 13.20
N ALA A 186 -3.98 3.74 11.88
CA ALA A 186 -5.27 3.58 11.20
C ALA A 186 -5.85 2.15 11.35
N PHE A 187 -5.00 1.11 11.29
CA PHE A 187 -5.44 -0.28 11.49
C PHE A 187 -5.99 -0.53 12.90
N PHE A 188 -5.32 0.00 13.92
CA PHE A 188 -5.64 -0.23 15.33
C PHE A 188 -6.56 0.83 15.96
N SER A 189 -6.91 1.89 15.24
CA SER A 189 -7.82 2.92 15.74
C SER A 189 -9.23 2.37 15.99
N VAL A 190 -9.97 3.03 16.88
CA VAL A 190 -11.40 2.75 17.09
C VAL A 190 -12.15 3.00 15.77
N GLY A 191 -12.89 1.99 15.29
CA GLY A 191 -13.50 1.98 13.96
C GLY A 191 -12.57 1.59 12.81
N GLY A 192 -11.31 1.24 13.10
CA GLY A 192 -10.34 0.68 12.16
C GLY A 192 -10.51 -0.82 11.95
N LEU A 193 -9.87 -1.36 10.90
CA LEU A 193 -10.05 -2.74 10.47
C LEU A 193 -9.76 -3.77 11.57
N ALA A 194 -8.63 -3.64 12.28
CA ALA A 194 -8.26 -4.62 13.31
C ALA A 194 -9.23 -4.60 14.49
N HIS A 195 -9.68 -3.40 14.89
CA HIS A 195 -10.70 -3.24 15.92
C HIS A 195 -12.03 -3.86 15.48
N GLY A 196 -12.51 -3.54 14.27
CA GLY A 196 -13.78 -4.06 13.74
C GLY A 196 -13.79 -5.57 13.54
N LEU A 197 -12.66 -6.18 13.16
CA LEU A 197 -12.51 -7.63 13.09
C LEU A 197 -12.55 -8.30 14.48
N MET A 198 -12.01 -7.63 15.51
CA MET A 198 -11.95 -8.16 16.86
C MET A 198 -13.29 -8.01 17.61
N THR A 199 -14.02 -6.92 17.38
CA THR A 199 -15.28 -6.62 18.08
C THR A 199 -16.53 -7.05 17.32
N GLY A 200 -16.40 -7.39 16.04
CA GLY A 200 -17.54 -7.67 15.16
C GLY A 200 -18.27 -6.43 14.66
N GLU A 201 -17.83 -5.22 15.06
CA GLU A 201 -18.36 -3.96 14.56
C GLU A 201 -17.57 -3.50 13.33
N LEU A 202 -17.76 -4.18 12.19
CA LEU A 202 -17.31 -3.67 10.90
C LEU A 202 -18.22 -2.53 10.45
N THR A 203 -17.96 -1.37 11.04
CA THR A 203 -18.24 0.01 10.64
C THR A 203 -17.81 0.88 11.82
N GLY A 204 -17.39 2.13 11.56
CA GLY A 204 -17.36 3.19 12.58
C GLY A 204 -18.78 3.54 13.02
N ALA A 205 -19.48 2.61 13.67
CA ALA A 205 -20.87 2.70 14.12
C ALA A 205 -21.04 3.62 15.35
N LEU A 206 -19.94 4.09 15.92
CA LEU A 206 -19.94 5.14 16.93
C LEU A 206 -20.07 6.50 16.23
N GLU A 207 -21.20 7.17 16.41
CA GLU A 207 -21.38 8.61 16.16
C GLU A 207 -20.44 9.41 17.08
N THR A 208 -19.14 9.38 16.81
CA THR A 208 -18.13 10.10 17.58
C THR A 208 -17.40 11.08 16.67
N PRO A 209 -17.05 12.28 17.16
CA PRO A 209 -16.30 13.27 16.39
C PRO A 209 -14.98 12.73 15.79
N LEU A 210 -14.47 11.61 16.30
CA LEU A 210 -13.27 10.94 15.83
C LEU A 210 -13.45 10.21 14.48
N SER A 211 -14.68 9.90 14.06
CA SER A 211 -14.97 9.36 12.72
C SER A 211 -14.70 10.39 11.60
N TRP A 212 -14.42 11.64 11.96
CA TRP A 212 -14.05 12.74 11.06
C TRP A 212 -12.54 12.93 10.95
N VAL A 213 -11.74 12.18 11.71
CA VAL A 213 -10.28 12.20 11.58
C VAL A 213 -9.90 11.55 10.25
N PRO A 214 -9.00 12.14 9.45
CA PRO A 214 -8.58 11.63 8.13
C PRO A 214 -8.13 10.17 8.09
N LEU A 215 -7.79 9.59 9.26
CA LEU A 215 -7.34 8.21 9.44
C LEU A 215 -8.48 7.20 9.65
N ALA A 216 -9.72 7.63 9.90
CA ALA A 216 -10.85 6.77 10.28
C ALA A 216 -12.09 6.89 9.37
N CYS A 217 -12.01 7.62 8.25
CA CYS A 217 -13.18 7.96 7.44
C CYS A 217 -13.19 7.27 6.06
N PRO A 218 -13.97 6.17 5.90
CA PRO A 218 -14.38 5.74 4.56
C PRO A 218 -15.85 6.02 4.21
N ARG A 219 -16.77 6.33 5.16
CA ARG A 219 -18.22 6.22 4.86
C ARG A 219 -19.20 7.25 5.44
N ALA A 220 -18.74 8.29 6.14
CA ALA A 220 -19.65 9.25 6.77
C ALA A 220 -20.50 10.10 5.78
N TRP A 221 -20.16 10.13 4.48
CA TRP A 221 -20.77 11.07 3.52
C TRP A 221 -21.93 10.46 2.70
N GLY A 222 -22.20 9.16 2.82
CA GLY A 222 -23.25 8.48 2.04
C GLY A 222 -24.66 8.49 2.65
N ARG A 223 -24.86 9.14 3.80
CA ARG A 223 -26.14 9.08 4.56
C ARG A 223 -27.04 10.32 4.45
N SER A 224 -26.61 11.40 3.79
CA SER A 224 -27.42 12.62 3.63
C SER A 224 -28.38 12.60 2.44
N GLY A 225 -28.64 11.42 1.85
CA GLY A 225 -29.61 11.23 0.77
C GLY A 225 -30.94 10.66 1.26
N TRP A 226 -31.89 11.55 1.57
CA TRP A 226 -33.35 11.37 1.45
C TRP A 226 -33.98 10.10 2.07
N ARG A 227 -34.53 10.22 3.29
CA ARG A 227 -35.65 9.35 3.73
C ARG A 227 -36.95 9.92 3.14
N PRO A 228 -37.72 9.16 2.34
CA PRO A 228 -39.12 9.47 2.15
C PRO A 228 -39.82 9.23 3.48
N SER A 229 -40.31 10.31 4.08
CA SER A 229 -41.24 10.27 5.20
C SER A 229 -42.56 9.66 4.73
N SER A 230 -42.84 8.43 5.10
CA SER A 230 -44.19 7.88 4.99
C SER A 230 -44.46 6.92 6.15
N THR A 231 -45.14 7.42 7.18
CA THR A 231 -46.37 6.78 7.69
C THR A 231 -47.17 7.78 8.54
N PRO A 232 -48.50 7.83 8.41
CA PRO A 232 -49.32 8.93 8.91
C PRO A 232 -49.78 8.74 10.36
N HIS A 233 -50.15 9.87 10.95
CA HIS A 233 -50.80 10.06 12.24
C HIS A 233 -51.80 8.97 12.67
N ALA A 234 -51.63 8.46 13.89
CA ALA A 234 -52.74 8.02 14.73
C ALA A 234 -52.68 8.77 16.08
N ARG A 235 -53.71 9.58 16.31
CA ARG A 235 -53.90 10.44 17.47
C ARG A 235 -53.95 9.62 18.76
N ARG A 236 -53.19 10.03 19.78
CA ARG A 236 -53.41 9.61 21.18
C ARG A 236 -54.59 10.40 21.75
N GLY A 237 -55.66 9.72 22.12
CA GLY A 237 -56.64 10.18 23.11
C GLY A 237 -56.36 9.48 24.45
N PRO A 238 -56.49 10.14 25.60
CA PRO A 238 -56.23 9.53 26.90
C PRO A 238 -57.49 8.83 27.40
N SER A 239 -57.38 7.57 27.82
CA SER A 239 -58.30 7.07 28.84
C SER A 239 -57.64 6.01 29.71
N SER A 240 -57.84 6.23 30.99
CA SER A 240 -57.47 5.44 32.14
C SER A 240 -58.00 4.01 32.07
N ARG A 241 -57.16 3.05 32.47
CA ARG A 241 -57.62 1.95 33.33
C ARG A 241 -56.46 1.25 34.02
N LEU A 242 -56.58 1.24 35.35
CA LEU A 242 -55.76 0.55 36.34
C LEU A 242 -55.70 -0.96 36.11
N ARG A 243 -54.49 -1.53 36.11
CA ARG A 243 -54.10 -2.66 36.99
C ARG A 243 -52.64 -3.10 36.74
N SER A 244 -51.81 -2.97 37.77
CA SER A 244 -50.68 -3.87 38.06
C SER A 244 -51.17 -4.96 39.03
N PRO A 245 -50.33 -5.94 39.44
CA PRO A 245 -49.49 -6.85 38.67
C PRO A 245 -49.75 -8.31 39.13
N ALA A 246 -49.52 -9.33 38.30
CA ALA A 246 -49.50 -10.72 38.81
C ALA A 246 -48.54 -11.62 38.01
N SER A 247 -47.67 -12.25 38.79
CA SER A 247 -46.87 -13.46 38.55
C SER A 247 -45.83 -13.45 37.42
N CYS A 248 -44.58 -13.18 37.81
CA CYS A 248 -43.42 -13.90 37.29
C CYS A 248 -43.52 -15.39 37.68
N SER A 249 -43.28 -16.29 36.72
CA SER A 249 -42.81 -17.66 37.01
C SER A 249 -41.67 -17.97 36.04
N PRO A 250 -40.45 -18.34 36.51
CA PRO A 250 -39.27 -18.39 35.67
C PRO A 250 -38.88 -19.84 35.31
N TRP A 251 -39.74 -20.64 34.67
CA TRP A 251 -39.34 -21.96 34.16
C TRP A 251 -40.21 -22.40 32.97
N GLN A 252 -39.70 -22.25 31.75
CA GLN A 252 -40.10 -23.07 30.59
C GLN A 252 -38.87 -23.35 29.71
N PRO A 253 -38.55 -24.62 29.38
CA PRO A 253 -37.47 -24.97 28.45
C PRO A 253 -37.94 -24.81 26.99
N PRO A 254 -37.02 -24.56 26.03
CA PRO A 254 -37.37 -24.43 24.61
C PRO A 254 -37.73 -25.78 23.98
N PRO A 255 -38.62 -25.82 22.97
CA PRO A 255 -38.99 -27.06 22.29
C PRO A 255 -37.87 -27.59 21.38
N SER A 256 -37.66 -28.90 21.48
CA SER A 256 -36.77 -29.72 20.67
C SER A 256 -37.16 -29.75 19.18
N PHE A 257 -36.26 -29.32 18.30
CA PHE A 257 -36.33 -29.58 16.87
C PHE A 257 -35.57 -30.88 16.55
N SER A 258 -36.28 -31.92 16.09
CA SER A 258 -35.68 -33.12 15.49
C SER A 258 -35.29 -32.85 14.03
N PRO A 259 -34.17 -33.41 13.53
CA PRO A 259 -33.68 -33.14 12.18
C PRO A 259 -34.38 -34.05 11.15
N GLY A 260 -35.20 -33.45 10.29
CA GLY A 260 -35.77 -34.09 9.12
C GLY A 260 -34.80 -34.01 7.93
N SER A 261 -34.28 -35.16 7.54
CA SER A 261 -33.45 -35.41 6.37
C SER A 261 -34.09 -34.95 5.06
N ALA A 262 -33.43 -34.07 4.32
CA ALA A 262 -33.63 -33.92 2.88
C ALA A 262 -32.28 -33.62 2.22
N ALA A 263 -31.60 -34.71 1.83
CA ALA A 263 -30.49 -34.65 0.91
C ALA A 263 -30.97 -34.11 -0.44
N SER A 264 -30.47 -32.95 -0.85
CA SER A 264 -30.39 -32.60 -2.26
C SER A 264 -28.94 -32.25 -2.59
N ARG A 265 -28.34 -33.16 -3.37
CA ARG A 265 -27.04 -32.99 -4.00
C ARG A 265 -27.11 -31.78 -4.94
N THR A 266 -26.40 -30.72 -4.58
CA THR A 266 -25.77 -29.82 -5.55
C THR A 266 -24.38 -29.49 -5.04
N GLY A 267 -23.47 -30.45 -5.20
CA GLY A 267 -22.04 -30.16 -5.25
C GLY A 267 -21.79 -29.30 -6.48
N GLY A 268 -22.04 -27.99 -6.34
CA GLY A 268 -21.74 -26.97 -7.32
C GLY A 268 -20.23 -26.95 -7.50
N GLN A 269 -19.78 -27.64 -8.54
CA GLN A 269 -18.47 -27.51 -9.14
C GLN A 269 -18.21 -26.00 -9.29
N MET A 270 -17.42 -25.41 -8.40
CA MET A 270 -16.95 -24.03 -8.60
C MET A 270 -16.32 -24.03 -10.00
N ARG A 271 -16.88 -23.23 -10.92
CA ARG A 271 -16.36 -23.09 -12.27
C ARG A 271 -14.86 -22.81 -12.14
N ARG A 272 -14.00 -23.73 -12.59
CA ARG A 272 -12.54 -23.56 -12.60
C ARG A 272 -12.08 -22.42 -13.52
N LYS A 273 -12.98 -21.90 -14.36
CA LYS A 273 -12.73 -20.88 -15.39
C LYS A 273 -12.46 -19.45 -14.85
N PRO A 274 -13.24 -18.88 -13.90
CA PRO A 274 -12.92 -17.58 -13.28
C PRO A 274 -11.60 -17.59 -12.48
N LEU A 275 -11.31 -18.65 -11.73
CA LEU A 275 -10.07 -18.78 -10.95
C LEU A 275 -8.82 -18.68 -11.85
N ALA A 276 -8.82 -19.42 -12.95
CA ALA A 276 -7.70 -19.41 -13.91
C ALA A 276 -7.51 -18.04 -14.57
N ALA A 277 -8.61 -17.35 -14.92
CA ALA A 277 -8.54 -16.01 -15.50
C ALA A 277 -8.02 -14.97 -14.50
N VAL A 278 -8.44 -15.05 -13.24
CA VAL A 278 -7.97 -14.17 -12.17
C VAL A 278 -6.50 -14.43 -11.84
N LEU A 279 -6.08 -15.69 -11.72
CA LEU A 279 -4.68 -16.04 -11.52
C LEU A 279 -3.79 -15.59 -12.68
N ALA A 280 -4.29 -15.68 -13.93
CA ALA A 280 -3.57 -15.17 -15.09
C ALA A 280 -3.43 -13.64 -15.04
N LEU A 281 -4.47 -12.91 -14.63
CA LEU A 281 -4.42 -11.45 -14.48
C LEU A 281 -3.52 -11.02 -13.32
N LEU A 282 -3.55 -11.73 -12.18
CA LEU A 282 -2.65 -11.50 -11.05
C LEU A 282 -1.19 -11.76 -11.45
N SER A 283 -0.93 -12.84 -12.18
CA SER A 283 0.41 -13.17 -12.69
C SER A 283 0.89 -12.13 -13.69
N ALA A 284 0.03 -11.70 -14.62
CA ALA A 284 0.36 -10.64 -15.58
C ALA A 284 0.63 -9.30 -14.89
N ALA A 285 -0.18 -8.94 -13.88
CA ALA A 285 0.02 -7.75 -13.08
C ALA A 285 1.35 -7.81 -12.30
N LEU A 286 1.66 -8.94 -11.67
CA LEU A 286 2.92 -9.17 -10.96
C LEU A 286 4.13 -9.08 -11.89
N VAL A 287 4.06 -9.69 -13.08
CA VAL A 287 5.14 -9.66 -14.08
C VAL A 287 5.33 -8.25 -14.64
N LEU A 288 4.26 -7.54 -15.00
CA LEU A 288 4.37 -6.15 -15.49
C LEU A 288 4.91 -5.23 -14.39
N GLY A 289 4.36 -5.29 -13.18
CA GLY A 289 4.79 -4.45 -12.07
C GLY A 289 6.22 -4.73 -11.66
N GLY A 290 6.58 -6.01 -11.56
CA GLY A 290 7.94 -6.47 -11.31
C GLY A 290 8.91 -5.91 -12.33
N ASN A 291 8.67 -6.12 -13.64
CA ASN A 291 9.54 -5.60 -14.69
C ASN A 291 9.67 -4.08 -14.66
N THR A 292 8.58 -3.33 -14.47
CA THR A 292 8.69 -1.86 -14.39
C THR A 292 9.47 -1.36 -13.18
N LEU A 293 9.45 -2.10 -12.07
CA LEU A 293 10.26 -1.79 -10.89
C LEU A 293 11.73 -2.17 -11.13
N LEU A 294 12.00 -3.30 -11.80
CA LEU A 294 13.35 -3.68 -12.23
C LEU A 294 13.96 -2.58 -13.13
N ASP A 295 13.22 -2.14 -14.14
CA ASP A 295 13.63 -1.08 -15.08
C ASP A 295 13.86 0.27 -14.38
N ALA A 296 13.16 0.52 -13.27
CA ALA A 296 13.31 1.71 -12.43
C ALA A 296 14.48 1.60 -11.43
N GLY A 297 15.29 0.53 -11.48
CA GLY A 297 16.43 0.31 -10.59
C GLY A 297 16.08 -0.23 -9.20
N TRP A 298 14.85 -0.74 -8.99
CA TRP A 298 14.39 -1.31 -7.71
C TRP A 298 14.65 -2.82 -7.59
N GLY A 299 15.36 -3.44 -8.53
CA GLY A 299 15.60 -4.89 -8.51
C GLY A 299 16.28 -5.40 -7.26
N SER A 300 17.18 -4.61 -6.67
CA SER A 300 17.81 -4.90 -5.39
C SER A 300 16.81 -4.95 -4.24
N ALA A 301 16.02 -3.89 -4.08
CA ALA A 301 15.02 -3.79 -3.03
C ALA A 301 13.95 -4.91 -3.14
N LEU A 302 13.52 -5.24 -4.36
CA LEU A 302 12.56 -6.32 -4.60
C LEU A 302 13.14 -7.69 -4.27
N ARG A 303 14.38 -7.98 -4.70
CA ARG A 303 15.08 -9.24 -4.39
C ARG A 303 15.22 -9.41 -2.88
N SER A 304 15.67 -8.38 -2.17
CA SER A 304 15.83 -8.40 -0.72
C SER A 304 14.51 -8.60 0.04
N VAL A 305 13.40 -8.00 -0.41
CA VAL A 305 12.07 -8.22 0.20
C VAL A 305 11.58 -9.64 -0.07
N ALA A 306 11.70 -10.12 -1.31
CA ALA A 306 11.29 -11.47 -1.68
C ALA A 306 12.05 -12.52 -0.85
N ASP A 307 13.37 -12.37 -0.72
CA ASP A 307 14.22 -13.28 0.04
C ASP A 307 13.93 -13.30 1.54
N ARG A 308 13.40 -12.21 2.11
CA ARG A 308 13.00 -12.14 3.52
C ARG A 308 11.63 -12.76 3.79
N VAL A 309 10.71 -12.66 2.83
CA VAL A 309 9.33 -13.17 2.96
C VAL A 309 9.26 -14.65 2.60
N LEU A 310 10.05 -15.11 1.63
CA LEU A 310 10.13 -16.51 1.27
C LEU A 310 10.84 -17.31 2.37
N PRO A 311 10.42 -18.55 2.65
CA PRO A 311 11.02 -19.42 3.67
C PRO A 311 12.34 -20.03 3.17
N ASN A 312 13.27 -19.18 2.76
CA ASN A 312 14.60 -19.59 2.35
C ASN A 312 15.44 -19.93 3.60
N PRO A 313 16.20 -21.04 3.59
CA PRO A 313 17.11 -21.36 4.69
C PRO A 313 18.22 -20.30 4.78
N GLU A 314 18.64 -20.00 6.01
CA GLU A 314 19.85 -19.21 6.26
C GLU A 314 21.07 -20.10 6.06
N ILE A 315 22.00 -19.66 5.21
CA ILE A 315 23.20 -20.40 4.84
C ILE A 315 24.40 -19.45 5.00
N ALA A 316 25.45 -19.92 5.69
CA ALA A 316 26.71 -19.19 5.76
C ALA A 316 27.45 -19.31 4.42
N MET A 317 27.86 -18.18 3.87
CA MET A 317 28.61 -18.08 2.62
C MET A 317 29.79 -17.13 2.81
N TRP A 318 30.84 -17.30 2.01
CA TRP A 318 32.06 -16.50 2.08
C TRP A 318 32.32 -15.84 0.73
N ALA A 319 32.74 -14.59 0.75
CA ALA A 319 33.14 -13.84 -0.44
C ALA A 319 34.34 -12.94 -0.12
N PRO A 320 35.22 -12.62 -1.09
CA PRO A 320 36.16 -11.53 -0.94
C PRO A 320 35.42 -10.21 -0.72
N ALA A 321 36.01 -9.30 0.07
CA ALA A 321 35.45 -7.97 0.24
C ALA A 321 35.40 -7.26 -1.13
N PRO A 322 34.25 -6.71 -1.56
CA PRO A 322 34.14 -6.10 -2.87
C PRO A 322 35.00 -4.85 -2.96
N GLU A 323 35.57 -4.57 -4.13
CA GLU A 323 36.42 -3.39 -4.32
C GLU A 323 35.64 -2.09 -4.09
N PRO A 324 36.25 -1.06 -3.48
CA PRO A 324 35.64 0.26 -3.39
C PRO A 324 35.23 0.77 -4.79
N GLY A 325 34.04 1.34 -4.91
CA GLY A 325 33.51 1.82 -6.18
C GLY A 325 32.88 0.76 -7.11
N SER A 326 33.00 -0.54 -6.81
CA SER A 326 32.40 -1.63 -7.61
C SER A 326 30.89 -1.84 -7.39
N HIS A 327 30.24 -0.94 -6.64
CA HIS A 327 28.84 -1.08 -6.26
C HIS A 327 27.91 -0.99 -7.48
N ALA A 328 26.93 -1.90 -7.56
CA ALA A 328 25.93 -1.92 -8.63
C ALA A 328 24.94 -0.74 -8.52
N SER A 329 24.66 -0.26 -7.32
CA SER A 329 23.85 0.94 -7.09
C SER A 329 24.13 1.56 -5.72
N SER A 330 23.75 2.81 -5.52
CA SER A 330 23.79 3.47 -4.21
C SER A 330 22.51 4.25 -3.96
N TYR A 331 22.14 4.39 -2.69
CA TYR A 331 20.97 5.18 -2.27
C TYR A 331 21.27 5.93 -0.97
N ALA A 332 20.66 7.10 -0.79
CA ALA A 332 20.86 7.90 0.43
C ALA A 332 20.49 7.09 1.69
N ASP A 333 21.32 7.22 2.72
CA ASP A 333 21.14 6.55 3.99
C ASP A 333 19.88 7.07 4.74
N ALA A 334 19.58 6.44 5.90
CA ALA A 334 18.38 6.78 6.65
C ALA A 334 18.38 8.19 7.25
N THR A 335 19.57 8.76 7.43
CA THR A 335 19.76 10.08 8.01
C THR A 335 19.80 11.19 6.95
N GLY A 336 20.01 10.84 5.67
CA GLY A 336 20.22 11.77 4.58
C GLY A 336 21.61 12.42 4.58
N ALA A 337 22.50 11.99 5.48
CA ALA A 337 23.87 12.50 5.63
C ALA A 337 24.91 11.63 4.92
N GLY A 338 24.54 10.44 4.46
CA GLY A 338 25.43 9.50 3.77
C GLY A 338 24.74 8.71 2.66
N ALA A 339 25.46 7.75 2.09
CA ALA A 339 24.94 6.80 1.11
C ALA A 339 25.14 5.37 1.60
N ASN A 340 24.17 4.52 1.27
CA ASN A 340 24.28 3.08 1.35
C ASN A 340 24.63 2.55 -0.04
N TYR A 341 25.52 1.58 -0.08
CA TYR A 341 26.09 1.03 -1.31
C TYR A 341 25.69 -0.42 -1.46
N VAL A 342 25.13 -0.75 -2.62
CA VAL A 342 24.64 -2.10 -2.93
C VAL A 342 25.64 -2.78 -3.85
N TYR A 343 26.24 -3.86 -3.37
CA TYR A 343 27.17 -4.71 -4.10
C TYR A 343 26.48 -6.00 -4.54
N LEU A 344 26.86 -6.51 -5.71
CA LEU A 344 26.59 -7.87 -6.14
C LEU A 344 27.92 -8.61 -6.06
N VAL A 345 28.00 -9.66 -5.25
CA VAL A 345 29.22 -10.42 -5.03
C VAL A 345 28.95 -11.89 -5.27
N ASP A 346 29.89 -12.58 -5.90
CA ASP A 346 29.88 -14.04 -5.92
C ASP A 346 30.39 -14.55 -4.56
N ALA A 347 29.54 -15.30 -3.87
CA ALA A 347 29.85 -15.92 -2.60
C ALA A 347 29.76 -17.44 -2.72
N ALA A 348 30.58 -18.16 -1.98
CA ALA A 348 30.60 -19.62 -1.97
C ALA A 348 30.29 -20.17 -0.57
N ASP A 349 29.53 -21.26 -0.49
CA ASP A 349 29.30 -21.97 0.78
C ASP A 349 30.50 -22.87 1.17
N ASP A 350 30.38 -23.55 2.31
CA ASP A 350 31.40 -24.47 2.84
C ASP A 350 31.69 -25.69 1.95
N ARG A 351 30.85 -25.92 0.93
CA ARG A 351 30.98 -26.97 -0.08
C ARG A 351 31.48 -26.45 -1.42
N GLY A 352 31.73 -25.14 -1.56
CA GLY A 352 32.18 -24.50 -2.79
C GLY A 352 31.06 -24.23 -3.80
N ASN A 353 29.79 -24.26 -3.39
CA ASN A 353 28.70 -23.85 -4.27
C ASN A 353 28.64 -22.32 -4.35
N VAL A 354 28.87 -21.78 -5.54
CA VAL A 354 28.87 -20.33 -5.79
C VAL A 354 27.46 -19.81 -6.07
N ARG A 355 27.12 -18.66 -5.51
CA ARG A 355 25.90 -17.90 -5.79
C ARG A 355 26.19 -16.40 -5.73
N GLU A 356 25.55 -15.64 -6.62
CA GLU A 356 25.53 -14.18 -6.55
C GLU A 356 24.66 -13.73 -5.37
N LEU A 357 25.25 -12.97 -4.45
CA LEU A 357 24.59 -12.36 -3.31
C LEU A 357 24.58 -10.85 -3.42
N GLN A 358 23.47 -10.27 -3.00
CA GLN A 358 23.37 -8.84 -2.77
C GLN A 358 23.81 -8.46 -1.36
N LEU A 359 24.78 -7.55 -1.25
CA LEU A 359 25.26 -6.97 0.00
C LEU A 359 24.96 -5.47 0.05
N ILE A 360 24.64 -4.95 1.24
CA ILE A 360 24.39 -3.52 1.46
C ILE A 360 25.35 -3.02 2.53
N PHE A 361 26.25 -2.13 2.13
CA PHE A 361 27.13 -1.40 3.05
C PHE A 361 26.49 -0.07 3.45
N PHE A 362 26.33 0.13 4.75
CA PHE A 362 25.63 1.30 5.29
C PHE A 362 26.60 2.43 5.60
N GLY A 363 26.35 3.61 5.02
CA GLY A 363 27.08 4.85 5.32
C GLY A 363 28.52 4.93 4.81
N ARG A 364 29.10 3.83 4.30
CA ARG A 364 30.45 3.78 3.73
C ARG A 364 30.53 2.73 2.63
N GLU A 365 31.53 2.87 1.76
CA GLU A 365 31.88 1.82 0.81
C GLU A 365 32.63 0.67 1.50
N SER A 366 32.76 -0.46 0.80
CA SER A 366 33.67 -1.51 1.18
C SER A 366 35.11 -0.99 1.14
N ASP A 367 35.97 -1.47 2.03
CA ASP A 367 37.41 -1.19 2.01
C ASP A 367 38.17 -2.06 1.00
N GLY A 368 37.53 -3.11 0.47
CA GLY A 368 38.10 -4.03 -0.53
C GLY A 368 39.14 -4.98 0.04
N GLU A 369 39.28 -5.03 1.36
CA GLU A 369 40.34 -5.78 2.03
C GLU A 369 39.76 -7.00 2.76
N GLY A 370 40.40 -8.16 2.58
CA GLY A 370 40.05 -9.38 3.28
C GLY A 370 38.79 -10.08 2.74
N TRP A 371 38.15 -10.85 3.62
CA TRP A 371 37.01 -11.70 3.30
C TRP A 371 35.79 -11.35 4.17
N LEU A 372 34.62 -11.69 3.68
CA LEU A 372 33.35 -11.53 4.36
C LEU A 372 32.74 -12.91 4.62
N GLU A 373 32.39 -13.18 5.87
CA GLU A 373 31.43 -14.23 6.20
C GLU A 373 30.03 -13.62 6.18
N ILE A 374 29.16 -14.20 5.37
CA ILE A 374 27.84 -13.68 5.01
C ILE A 374 26.79 -14.70 5.41
N GLU A 375 25.86 -14.30 6.27
CA GLU A 375 24.63 -15.05 6.48
C GLU A 375 23.67 -14.72 5.33
N ALA A 376 23.58 -15.62 4.36
CA ALA A 376 22.75 -15.48 3.18
C ALA A 376 21.36 -16.07 3.41
N ARG A 377 20.33 -15.37 2.93
CA ARG A 377 18.97 -15.89 2.79
C ARG A 377 18.55 -15.66 1.34
N GLY A 378 18.37 -16.73 0.57
CA GLY A 378 18.12 -16.62 -0.86
C GLY A 378 19.32 -16.00 -1.60
N GLY A 379 19.10 -14.91 -2.33
CA GLY A 379 20.14 -14.12 -3.02
C GLY A 379 20.58 -12.87 -2.26
N SER A 380 20.27 -12.75 -0.98
CA SER A 380 20.50 -11.54 -0.18
C SER A 380 21.33 -11.86 1.07
N GLY A 381 22.44 -11.14 1.27
CA GLY A 381 23.21 -11.19 2.50
C GLY A 381 22.50 -10.39 3.61
N VAL A 382 22.09 -11.07 4.67
CA VAL A 382 21.30 -10.48 5.77
C VAL A 382 22.21 -9.86 6.82
N ARG A 383 23.29 -10.56 7.16
CA ARG A 383 24.36 -10.10 8.04
C ARG A 383 25.68 -10.51 7.42
N TYR A 384 26.71 -9.69 7.64
CA TYR A 384 28.06 -10.04 7.24
C TYR A 384 29.06 -9.48 8.24
N ARG A 385 30.18 -10.19 8.39
CA ARG A 385 31.32 -9.76 9.21
C ARG A 385 32.61 -9.93 8.42
N ALA A 386 33.57 -9.05 8.67
CA ALA A 386 34.92 -9.22 8.17
C ALA A 386 35.55 -10.47 8.83
N CYS A 387 36.25 -11.25 8.02
CA CYS A 387 37.01 -12.43 8.42
C CYS A 387 38.30 -12.51 7.61
N ASP A 388 39.29 -13.21 8.15
CA ASP A 388 40.54 -13.45 7.44
C ASP A 388 40.34 -14.52 6.35
N ALA A 389 41.14 -14.44 5.28
CA ALA A 389 41.12 -15.47 4.22
C ALA A 389 41.37 -16.89 4.76
N ALA A 390 42.12 -17.02 5.86
CA ALA A 390 42.38 -18.30 6.51
C ALA A 390 41.13 -18.89 7.20
N GLU A 391 40.18 -18.04 7.61
CA GLU A 391 38.90 -18.46 8.21
C GLU A 391 37.89 -18.91 7.16
N ALA A 392 38.04 -18.46 5.91
CA ALA A 392 37.20 -18.91 4.81
C ALA A 392 37.50 -20.39 4.42
N PRO A 393 36.46 -21.24 4.30
CA PRO A 393 36.64 -22.64 3.89
C PRO A 393 37.45 -22.78 2.60
N ALA A 394 38.35 -23.77 2.55
CA ALA A 394 39.20 -23.97 1.38
C ALA A 394 38.41 -24.23 0.09
N ALA A 395 37.24 -24.89 0.21
CA ALA A 395 36.32 -25.10 -0.91
C ALA A 395 35.70 -23.79 -1.43
N ALA A 396 35.38 -22.86 -0.53
CA ALA A 396 34.86 -21.53 -0.89
C ALA A 396 35.93 -20.70 -1.61
N ARG A 397 37.15 -20.67 -1.06
CA ARG A 397 38.30 -19.98 -1.68
C ARG A 397 38.62 -20.53 -3.07
N GLY A 398 38.79 -21.85 -3.19
CA GLY A 398 39.08 -22.48 -4.48
C GLY A 398 37.95 -22.37 -5.51
N ALA A 399 36.73 -22.07 -5.10
CA ALA A 399 35.61 -21.83 -6.01
C ALA A 399 35.59 -20.39 -6.56
N LEU A 400 36.12 -19.42 -5.79
CA LEU A 400 36.10 -17.99 -6.12
C LEU A 400 37.44 -17.49 -6.72
N ASP A 401 38.54 -18.22 -6.56
CA ASP A 401 39.86 -17.91 -7.16
C ASP A 401 39.97 -18.29 -8.67
N ARG A 402 38.85 -18.38 -9.41
CA ARG A 402 38.82 -18.85 -10.81
C ARG A 402 38.70 -17.75 -11.87
#